data_AF-A0A955LC23-F1
#
_entry.id   AF-A0A955LC23-F1
#
_cell.length_a   1.000
_cell.length_b   1.000
_cell.length_c   1.000
_cell.angle_alpha   90.00
_cell.angle_beta   90.00
_cell.angle_gamma   90.00
#
_symmetry.space_group_name_H-M   'P 1'
#
loop_
_entity.id
_entity.type
_entity.pdbx_description
1 polymer ?
#
loop_
_entity_poly.entity_id
_entity_poly.type
_entity_poly.pdbx_seq_one_letter_code
_entity_poly.pdbx_strand_id
1 'polypeptide(L)' 'MTKLNLNNYVLVQITSYGWKELEKKYGKDYIENYIISSKEVIDGEDWYKMQLHQVITRFGTMIFAANPAPIEINILI' A
#
# COMPACT_ATOMS: atom_id res chain seq x y z
N MET A 1 -7.38 9.86 23.23
CA MET A 1 -7.04 8.85 22.21
C MET A 1 -7.86 9.11 20.97
N THR A 2 -7.22 9.40 19.85
CA THR A 2 -7.87 9.43 18.53
C THR A 2 -8.39 8.02 18.25
N LYS A 3 -9.68 7.86 17.94
CA LYS A 3 -10.24 6.55 17.59
C LYS A 3 -9.63 6.11 16.25
N LEU A 4 -9.10 4.89 16.20
CA LEU A 4 -8.62 4.30 14.95
C LEU A 4 -9.81 4.19 13.97
N ASN A 5 -9.75 4.92 12.85
CA ASN A 5 -10.77 4.85 11.81
C ASN A 5 -10.20 4.09 10.62
N LEU A 6 -10.74 2.90 10.37
CA LEU A 6 -10.33 2.03 9.27
C LEU A 6 -10.67 2.60 7.87
N ASN A 7 -11.48 3.65 7.82
CA ASN A 7 -11.80 4.40 6.60
C ASN A 7 -10.83 5.57 6.35
N ASN A 8 -9.91 5.85 7.26
CA ASN A 8 -8.87 6.84 7.02
C ASN A 8 -7.95 6.38 5.90
N TYR A 9 -7.46 7.36 5.14
CA TYR A 9 -6.43 7.12 4.14
C TYR A 9 -5.06 7.03 4.79
N VAL A 10 -4.20 6.18 4.22
CA VAL A 10 -2.79 6.04 4.54
C VAL A 10 -1.98 6.14 3.26
N LEU A 11 -0.70 6.49 3.39
CA LEU A 11 0.23 6.48 2.28
C LEU A 11 1.09 5.23 2.36
N VAL A 12 1.16 4.52 1.24
CA VAL A 12 1.89 3.27 1.15
C VAL A 12 3.02 3.44 0.16
N GLN A 13 4.21 2.98 0.53
CA GLN A 13 5.33 2.78 -0.38
C GLN A 13 5.43 1.30 -0.74
N ILE A 14 5.60 1.06 -2.03
CA ILE A 14 5.66 -0.30 -2.57
C ILE A 14 7.04 -0.47 -3.18
N THR A 15 7.81 -1.39 -2.61
CA THR A 15 9.15 -1.72 -3.12
C THR A 15 9.05 -2.39 -4.49
N SER A 16 10.14 -2.43 -5.25
CA SER A 16 10.18 -3.19 -6.51
C SER A 16 9.85 -4.68 -6.34
N TYR A 17 10.11 -5.25 -5.16
CA TYR A 17 9.69 -6.62 -4.83
C TYR A 17 8.19 -6.70 -4.52
N GLY A 18 7.66 -5.73 -3.77
CA GLY A 18 6.23 -5.61 -3.49
C GLY A 18 5.38 -5.54 -4.76
N TRP A 19 5.83 -4.80 -5.78
CA TRP A 19 5.14 -4.75 -7.06
C TRP A 19 5.01 -6.11 -7.74
N LYS A 20 6.08 -6.92 -7.73
CA LYS A 20 6.07 -8.27 -8.30
C LYS A 20 5.08 -9.18 -7.58
N GLU A 21 5.07 -9.13 -6.24
CA GLU A 21 4.16 -9.93 -5.43
C GLU A 21 2.69 -9.49 -5.60
N LEU A 22 2.45 -8.18 -5.70
CA LEU A 22 1.13 -7.62 -5.99
C LEU A 22 0.62 -8.06 -7.36
N GLU A 23 1.47 -7.99 -8.39
CA GLU A 23 1.07 -8.34 -9.75
C GLU A 23 0.75 -9.83 -9.85
N LYS A 24 1.55 -10.68 -9.20
CA LYS A 24 1.29 -12.11 -9.10
C LYS A 24 -0.03 -12.44 -8.39
N LYS A 25 -0.39 -11.69 -7.34
CA LYS A 25 -1.56 -11.98 -6.50
C LYS A 25 -2.87 -11.40 -7.05
N TYR A 26 -2.82 -10.17 -7.59
CA TYR A 26 -4.01 -9.41 -7.96
C TYR A 26 -4.12 -9.15 -9.46
N GLY A 27 -3.05 -9.36 -10.23
CA GLY A 27 -3.00 -9.06 -11.65
C GLY A 27 -2.72 -7.58 -11.93
N LYS A 28 -2.26 -7.33 -13.15
CA LYS A 28 -1.86 -6.02 -13.64
C LYS A 28 -3.03 -5.03 -13.71
N ASP A 29 -4.19 -5.46 -14.17
CA ASP A 29 -5.39 -4.62 -14.29
C ASP A 29 -5.83 -4.05 -12.93
N TYR A 30 -5.72 -4.85 -11.86
CA TYR A 30 -6.04 -4.38 -10.53
C TYR A 30 -5.06 -3.29 -10.08
N ILE A 31 -3.76 -3.51 -10.29
CA ILE A 31 -2.71 -2.55 -9.92
C ILE A 31 -2.91 -1.20 -10.61
N GLU A 32 -3.10 -1.21 -11.93
CA GLU A 32 -3.20 0.01 -12.72
C GLU A 32 -4.43 0.83 -12.35
N ASN A 33 -5.58 0.18 -12.17
CA ASN A 33 -6.83 0.87 -11.91
C ASN A 33 -7.03 1.28 -10.44
N TYR A 34 -6.50 0.51 -9.48
CA TYR A 34 -6.78 0.73 -8.05
C TYR A 34 -5.60 1.28 -7.24
N ILE A 35 -4.35 1.02 -7.64
CA ILE A 35 -3.18 1.44 -6.87
C ILE A 35 -2.50 2.63 -7.55
N ILE A 36 -2.09 2.47 -8.81
CA ILE A 36 -1.34 3.49 -9.55
C ILE A 36 -2.16 4.77 -9.75
N SER A 37 -3.48 4.64 -9.92
CA SER A 37 -4.41 5.78 -10.04
C SER A 37 -4.42 6.72 -8.84
N SER A 38 -3.95 6.26 -7.67
CA SER A 38 -3.90 7.03 -6.42
C SER A 38 -2.47 7.43 -6.03
N LYS A 39 -1.57 7.54 -7.02
CA LYS A 39 -0.17 7.92 -6.84
C LYS A 39 -0.03 9.39 -6.47
N GLU A 40 0.80 9.66 -5.47
CA GLU A 40 1.26 10.97 -5.05
C GLU A 40 2.80 10.96 -5.02
N VAL A 41 3.44 12.08 -5.34
CA VAL A 41 4.91 12.22 -5.26
C VAL A 41 5.23 13.14 -4.09
N ILE A 42 5.96 12.63 -3.10
CA ILE A 42 6.36 13.36 -1.88
C ILE A 42 7.87 13.18 -1.73
N ASP A 43 8.60 14.29 -1.62
CA ASP A 43 10.07 14.32 -1.51
C ASP A 43 10.81 13.55 -2.63
N GLY A 44 10.19 13.47 -3.82
CA GLY A 44 10.74 12.75 -4.97
C GLY A 44 10.48 11.24 -4.95
N GLU A 45 9.75 10.74 -3.96
CA GLU A 45 9.37 9.33 -3.83
C GLU A 45 7.90 9.10 -4.20
N ASP A 46 7.62 7.91 -4.71
CA ASP A 46 6.28 7.50 -5.11
C ASP A 46 5.50 6.93 -3.91
N TRP A 47 4.36 7.54 -3.61
CA TRP A 47 3.43 7.12 -2.56
C TRP A 47 2.06 6.79 -3.15
N TYR A 48 1.35 5.84 -2.54
CA TYR A 48 0.04 5.41 -3.01
C TYR A 48 -0.98 5.54 -1.89
N LYS A 49 -1.99 6.38 -2.12
CA LYS A 49 -3.02 6.71 -1.13
C LYS A 49 -4.13 5.67 -1.12
N MET A 50 -4.35 5.02 0.02
CA MET A 50 -5.31 3.91 0.14
C MET A 50 -6.00 3.92 1.49
N GLN A 51 -7.20 3.34 1.59
CA GLN A 51 -7.88 3.24 2.89
C GLN A 51 -7.22 2.18 3.77
N LEU A 52 -7.09 2.46 5.07
CA LEU A 52 -6.40 1.58 6.02
C LEU A 52 -6.96 0.15 6.01
N HIS A 53 -8.28 -0.03 5.94
CA HIS A 53 -8.85 -1.38 5.85
C HIS A 53 -8.44 -2.13 4.57
N GLN A 54 -8.29 -1.43 3.43
CA GLN A 54 -7.88 -2.05 2.17
C GLN A 54 -6.43 -2.53 2.28
N VAL A 55 -5.57 -1.70 2.87
CA VAL A 55 -4.17 -2.04 3.11
C VAL A 55 -4.06 -3.25 4.03
N ILE A 56 -4.78 -3.27 5.16
CA ILE A 56 -4.74 -4.42 6.10
C ILE A 56 -5.32 -5.68 5.45
N THR A 57 -6.46 -5.60 4.76
CA THR A 57 -7.12 -6.79 4.20
C THR A 57 -6.41 -7.35 2.97
N ARG A 58 -5.82 -6.51 2.13
CA ARG A 58 -5.18 -6.94 0.87
C ARG A 58 -3.69 -7.17 1.05
N PHE A 59 -3.03 -6.28 1.78
CA PHE A 59 -1.57 -6.26 1.93
C PHE A 59 -1.10 -6.75 3.29
N GLY A 60 -2.00 -7.02 4.24
CA GLY A 60 -1.71 -7.56 5.57
C GLY A 60 -0.59 -8.59 5.57
N THR A 61 -0.73 -9.63 4.76
CA THR A 61 0.28 -10.69 4.69
C THR A 61 1.60 -10.20 4.11
N MET A 62 1.61 -9.28 3.15
CA MET A 62 2.84 -8.76 2.51
C MET A 62 3.60 -7.78 3.42
N ILE A 63 2.91 -7.08 4.32
CA ILE A 63 3.53 -6.20 5.31
C ILE A 63 4.33 -7.00 6.33
N PHE A 64 3.84 -8.20 6.69
CA PHE A 64 4.42 -9.02 7.76
C PHE A 64 5.15 -10.28 7.26
N ALA A 65 5.18 -10.56 5.94
CA ALA A 65 5.68 -11.83 5.40
C ALA A 65 7.20 -11.94 5.29
N ALA A 66 7.95 -10.85 5.15
CA ALA A 66 9.38 -10.90 4.84
C ALA A 66 10.16 -9.69 5.34
N ASN A 67 11.49 -9.83 5.46
CA ASN A 67 12.42 -8.75 5.74
C ASN A 67 13.48 -8.65 4.61
N PRO A 68 13.55 -7.55 3.84
CA PRO A 68 12.70 -6.36 3.94
C PRO A 68 11.25 -6.64 3.54
N ALA A 69 10.33 -5.91 4.16
CA ALA A 69 8.91 -6.04 3.87
C ALA A 69 8.65 -5.58 2.41
N PRO A 70 7.93 -6.37 1.59
CA PRO A 70 7.60 -5.95 0.24
C PRO A 70 6.83 -4.63 0.17
N ILE A 71 6.09 -4.29 1.23
CA ILE A 71 5.27 -3.08 1.34
C ILE A 71 5.62 -2.36 2.64
N GLU A 72 5.97 -1.08 2.52
CA GLU A 72 6.22 -0.18 3.64
C GLU A 72 5.03 0.77 3.79
N ILE A 73 4.50 0.89 5.01
CA ILE A 73 3.32 1.73 5.26
C ILE A 73 3.72 2.84 6.19
N ASN A 74 3.51 4.08 5.75
CA ASN A 74 3.52 5.23 6.64
C ASN A 74 2.10 5.74 6.84
N ILE A 75 1.62 5.57 8.07
CA ILE A 75 0.31 6.05 8.47
C ILE A 75 0.46 7.53 8.81
N LEU A 76 0.07 8.39 7.87
CA LEU A 76 -0.24 9.79 8.19
C LEU A 76 -1.63 9.83 8.84
N ILE A 77 -1.67 10.07 10.15
CA ILE A 77 -2.90 10.25 10.94
C ILE A 77 -3.19 11.74 11.10
#